data_AF-R5DQK9-F1
#
_entry.id   AF-R5DQK9-F1
#
_cell.length_a   1.000
_cell.length_b   1.000
_cell.length_c   1.000
_cell.angle_alpha   90.00
_cell.angle_beta   90.00
_cell.angle_gamma   90.00
#
_symmetry.space_group_name_H-M   'P 1'
#
loop_
_entity.id
_entity.type
_entity.pdbx_description
1 polymer ?
#
loop_
_entity_poly.entity_id
_entity_poly.type
_entity_poly.pdbx_seq_one_letter_code
_entity_poly.pdbx_strand_id
1 'polypeptide(L)'
;MSVLKIASTAVCAVFFAMILKNAGSQLYVLVTMAVSVLIIIAVAGKISGIISQITKLSSYLSNAGQYMALMIKIIGITYVVQFTSDLCRDSGYSALAGQVEVFGKITIAAVSIPVVSMLLETVEKCVGY
;
A
#
# COMPACT_ATOMS: atom_id res chain seq x y z
N MET A 1 13.13 -10.56 -10.20
CA MET A 1 12.53 -11.44 -9.18
C MET A 1 11.09 -11.72 -9.53
N SER A 2 10.74 -12.99 -9.70
CA SER A 2 9.35 -13.45 -9.85
C SER A 2 8.67 -13.41 -8.48
N VAL A 3 7.36 -13.18 -8.44
CA VAL A 3 6.55 -13.19 -7.20
C VAL A 3 6.78 -14.48 -6.39
N LEU A 4 6.95 -15.60 -7.08
CA LEU A 4 7.33 -16.90 -6.51
C LEU A 4 8.59 -16.86 -5.64
N LYS A 5 9.64 -16.13 -6.05
CA LYS A 5 10.87 -16.03 -5.26
C LYS A 5 10.61 -15.27 -3.95
N ILE A 6 9.94 -14.12 -4.04
CA ILE A 6 9.62 -13.29 -2.86
C ILE A 6 8.74 -14.07 -1.88
N ALA A 7 7.73 -14.78 -2.37
CA ALA A 7 6.86 -15.63 -1.55
C ALA A 7 7.63 -16.76 -0.86
N SER A 8 8.51 -17.45 -1.59
CA SER A 8 9.33 -18.52 -1.00
C SER A 8 10.28 -18.02 0.09
N THR A 9 10.88 -16.83 -0.10
CA THR A 9 11.77 -16.21 0.91
C THR A 9 10.98 -15.80 2.16
N ALA A 10 9.77 -15.26 1.99
CA ALA A 10 8.89 -14.90 3.10
C ALA A 10 8.53 -16.12 3.95
N VAL A 11 8.13 -17.24 3.31
CA VAL A 11 7.79 -18.48 4.01
C VAL A 11 8.98 -19.02 4.80
N CYS A 12 10.17 -19.10 4.18
CA CYS A 12 11.38 -19.55 4.88
C CYS A 12 11.73 -18.67 6.08
N ALA A 13 11.57 -17.34 5.94
CA ALA A 13 11.81 -16.41 7.03
C ALA A 13 10.82 -16.59 8.20
N VAL A 14 9.55 -16.88 7.92
CA VAL A 14 8.54 -17.16 8.96
C VAL A 14 8.90 -18.42 9.74
N PHE A 15 9.34 -19.48 9.06
CA PHE A 15 9.83 -20.70 9.73
C PHE A 15 11.03 -20.40 10.64
N PHE A 16 11.97 -19.60 10.17
CA PHE A 16 13.15 -19.22 10.96
C PHE A 16 12.77 -18.37 12.19
N ALA A 17 11.85 -17.42 12.02
CA ALA A 17 11.31 -16.60 13.10
C ALA A 17 10.56 -17.44 14.14
N MET A 18 9.80 -18.46 13.72
CA MET A 18 9.12 -19.38 14.64
C MET A 18 10.10 -20.15 15.53
N ILE A 19 11.19 -20.65 14.97
CA ILE A 19 12.23 -21.36 15.74
C ILE A 19 12.84 -20.43 16.80
N LEU A 20 13.15 -19.18 16.43
CA LEU A 20 13.71 -18.18 17.34
C LEU A 20 12.73 -17.76 18.44
N LYS A 21 11.44 -17.66 18.10
CA LYS A 21 10.37 -17.37 19.07
C LYS A 21 10.26 -18.50 20.11
N ASN A 22 10.37 -19.75 19.68
CA ASN A 22 10.31 -20.91 20.57
C ASN A 22 11.55 -21.03 21.47
N ALA A 23 12.70 -20.49 21.03
CA ALA A 23 13.91 -20.39 21.85
C ALA A 23 13.86 -19.31 22.94
N GLY A 24 12.74 -18.58 23.09
CA GLY A 24 12.54 -17.56 24.12
C GLY A 24 13.28 -16.23 23.87
N SER A 25 13.92 -16.08 22.71
CA SER A 25 14.70 -14.89 22.37
C SER A 25 13.83 -13.80 21.75
N GLN A 26 13.89 -12.56 22.23
CA GLN A 26 13.17 -11.41 21.64
C GLN A 26 13.62 -11.08 20.19
N LEU A 27 14.69 -11.71 19.70
CA LEU A 27 15.20 -11.51 18.35
C LEU A 27 14.20 -11.91 17.25
N TYR A 28 13.16 -12.71 17.55
CA TYR A 28 12.15 -13.06 16.54
C TYR A 28 11.45 -11.82 15.97
N VAL A 29 11.19 -10.79 16.79
CA VAL A 29 10.55 -9.53 16.36
C VAL A 29 11.45 -8.75 15.41
N LEU A 30 12.75 -8.69 15.71
CA LEU A 30 13.73 -8.01 14.87
C LEU A 30 13.86 -8.70 13.50
N VAL A 31 13.85 -10.04 13.48
CA VAL A 31 13.94 -10.83 12.26
C VAL A 31 12.68 -10.66 11.39
N THR A 32 11.48 -10.72 11.96
CA THR A 32 10.25 -10.53 11.19
C THR A 32 10.14 -9.12 10.62
N MET A 33 10.52 -8.09 11.39
CA MET A 33 10.61 -6.71 10.94
C MET A 33 11.63 -6.51 9.80
N ALA A 34 12.83 -7.08 9.92
CA ALA A 34 13.85 -6.97 8.88
C ALA A 34 13.38 -7.61 7.57
N VAL A 35 12.74 -8.78 7.65
CA VAL A 35 12.24 -9.52 6.49
C VAL A 35 11.08 -8.79 5.81
N SER A 36 10.12 -8.27 6.56
CA SER A 36 8.98 -7.52 6.00
C SER A 36 9.45 -6.24 5.28
N VAL A 37 10.43 -5.53 5.84
CA VAL A 37 11.05 -4.36 5.20
C VAL A 37 11.77 -4.76 3.91
N LEU A 38 12.55 -5.86 3.91
CA LEU A 38 13.22 -6.36 2.71
C LEU A 38 12.23 -6.73 1.60
N ILE A 39 11.12 -7.39 1.96
CA ILE A 39 10.05 -7.74 1.01
C ILE A 39 9.47 -6.47 0.39
N ILE A 40 9.21 -5.43 1.19
CA ILE A 40 8.62 -4.19 0.67
C ILE A 40 9.56 -3.47 -0.30
N ILE A 41 10.86 -3.41 0.02
CA ILE A 41 11.85 -2.79 -0.86
C ILE A 41 11.93 -3.54 -2.19
N ALA A 42 11.88 -4.87 -2.15
CA ALA A 42 11.88 -5.70 -3.35
C ALA A 42 10.64 -5.47 -4.23
N VAL A 43 9.47 -5.22 -3.63
CA VAL A 43 8.22 -4.93 -4.34
C VAL A 43 8.17 -3.48 -4.85
N ALA A 44 8.67 -2.52 -4.08
CA ALA A 44 8.71 -1.10 -4.46
C ALA A 44 9.48 -0.87 -5.78
N GLY A 45 10.57 -1.61 -6.00
CA GLY A 45 11.32 -1.56 -7.26
C GLY A 45 10.51 -2.00 -8.49
N LYS A 46 9.46 -2.82 -8.32
CA LYS A 46 8.57 -3.27 -9.40
C LYS A 46 7.46 -2.28 -9.70
N ILE A 47 6.98 -1.58 -8.67
CA ILE A 47 5.90 -0.60 -8.77
C ILE A 47 6.28 0.55 -9.72
N SER A 48 7.54 1.00 -9.73
CA SER A 48 8.02 2.05 -10.65
C SER A 48 7.80 1.70 -12.14
N GLY A 49 8.05 0.43 -12.52
CA GLY A 49 7.82 -0.04 -13.89
C GLY A 49 6.34 -0.04 -14.28
N ILE A 50 5.45 -0.37 -13.35
CA ILE A 50 4.00 -0.37 -13.56
C ILE A 50 3.49 1.07 -13.70
N ILE A 51 3.94 1.97 -12.82
CA ILE A 51 3.56 3.39 -12.85
C ILE A 51 3.99 4.03 -14.19
N SER A 52 5.19 3.75 -14.69
CA SER A 52 5.65 4.29 -15.97
C SER A 52 4.76 3.88 -17.16
N GLN A 53 4.28 2.64 -17.18
CA GLN A 53 3.36 2.15 -18.21
C GLN A 53 1.98 2.80 -18.09
N ILE A 54 1.46 2.94 -16.87
CA ILE A 54 0.18 3.61 -16.63
C ILE A 54 0.24 5.09 -17.01
N THR A 55 1.34 5.79 -16.70
CA THR A 55 1.53 7.20 -17.08
C THR A 55 1.60 7.38 -18.59
N LYS A 56 2.24 6.45 -19.32
CA LYS A 56 2.21 6.46 -20.79
C LYS A 56 0.79 6.29 -21.32
N LEU A 57 0.04 5.33 -20.80
CA LEU A 57 -1.34 5.10 -21.21
C LEU A 57 -2.24 6.32 -20.91
N SER A 58 -2.02 6.95 -19.77
CA SER A 58 -2.68 8.17 -19.33
C SER A 58 -2.38 9.38 -20.23
N SER A 59 -1.23 9.44 -20.90
CA SER A 59 -0.88 10.54 -21.79
C SER A 59 -1.70 10.56 -23.09
N TYR A 60 -2.29 9.43 -23.46
CA TYR A 60 -3.15 9.31 -24.64
C TYR A 60 -4.60 9.74 -24.40
N LEU A 61 -5.01 9.97 -23.14
CA LEU A 61 -6.37 10.38 -22.80
C LEU A 61 -6.35 11.79 -22.18
N SER A 62 -6.74 12.78 -22.98
CA SER A 62 -6.70 14.23 -22.64
C SER A 62 -7.46 14.66 -21.37
N ASN A 63 -8.26 13.79 -20.76
CA ASN A 63 -8.95 14.04 -19.48
C ASN A 63 -8.90 12.87 -18.48
N ALA A 64 -8.44 11.67 -18.88
CA ALA A 64 -8.39 10.53 -17.96
C ALA A 64 -7.15 10.55 -17.05
N GLY A 65 -6.16 11.38 -17.36
CA GLY A 65 -4.90 11.35 -16.63
C GLY A 65 -4.98 11.83 -15.18
N GLN A 66 -5.87 12.79 -14.89
CA GLN A 66 -6.12 13.18 -13.50
C GLN A 66 -6.79 12.05 -12.70
N TYR A 67 -7.77 11.34 -13.27
CA TYR A 67 -8.42 10.20 -12.62
C TYR A 67 -7.45 9.04 -12.41
N MET A 68 -6.62 8.74 -13.40
CA MET A 68 -5.61 7.69 -13.31
C MET A 68 -4.56 8.03 -12.24
N ALA A 69 -4.08 9.28 -12.21
CA ALA A 69 -3.16 9.75 -11.17
C ALA A 69 -3.78 9.67 -9.76
N LEU A 70 -5.06 9.99 -9.63
CA LEU A 70 -5.76 9.91 -8.35
C LEU A 70 -5.94 8.45 -7.88
N MET A 71 -6.33 7.54 -8.79
CA MET A 71 -6.42 6.11 -8.49
C MET A 71 -5.07 5.55 -8.03
N ILE A 72 -3.99 5.90 -8.71
CA ILE A 72 -2.62 5.52 -8.30
C ILE A 72 -2.30 6.06 -6.90
N LYS A 73 -2.69 7.31 -6.60
CA LYS A 73 -2.51 7.91 -5.27
C LYS A 73 -3.23 7.11 -4.18
N ILE A 74 -4.50 6.77 -4.41
CA ILE A 74 -5.31 6.01 -3.43
C ILE A 74 -4.73 4.61 -3.21
N ILE A 75 -4.37 3.90 -4.29
CA ILE A 75 -3.74 2.58 -4.22
C ILE A 75 -2.42 2.66 -3.45
N GLY A 76 -1.60 3.67 -3.74
CA GLY A 76 -0.32 3.89 -3.06
C GLY A 76 -0.49 4.12 -1.56
N ILE A 77 -1.39 5.02 -1.16
CA ILE A 77 -1.69 5.31 0.24
C ILE A 77 -2.17 4.04 0.96
N THR A 78 -3.08 3.28 0.35
CA THR A 78 -3.62 2.05 0.94
C THR A 78 -2.51 1.03 1.21
N TYR A 79 -1.60 0.83 0.25
CA TYR A 79 -0.51 -0.13 0.39
C TYR A 79 0.48 0.25 1.51
N VAL A 80 0.80 1.55 1.62
CA VAL A 80 1.70 2.05 2.67
C VAL A 80 1.07 1.92 4.05
N VAL A 81 -0.21 2.28 4.18
CA VAL A 81 -0.97 2.16 5.43
C VAL A 81 -1.05 0.69 5.86
N GLN A 82 -1.48 -0.18 4.95
CA GLN A 82 -1.64 -1.63 5.21
C GLN A 82 -0.32 -2.24 5.69
N PHE A 83 0.77 -1.95 4.98
CA PHE A 83 2.08 -2.46 5.37
C PHE A 83 2.51 -1.96 6.74
N THR A 84 2.35 -0.67 7.00
CA THR A 84 2.76 -0.07 8.27
C THR A 84 1.94 -0.63 9.43
N SER A 85 0.63 -0.79 9.25
CA SER A 85 -0.24 -1.39 10.27
C SER A 85 0.13 -2.85 10.54
N ASP A 86 0.36 -3.64 9.50
CA ASP A 86 0.72 -5.06 9.63
C ASP A 86 2.08 -5.19 10.34
N LEU A 87 3.03 -4.32 9.99
CA LEU A 87 4.34 -4.27 10.62
C LEU A 87 4.27 -3.93 12.13
N CYS A 88 3.46 -2.93 12.49
CA CYS A 88 3.21 -2.60 13.90
C CYS A 88 2.56 -3.77 14.65
N ARG A 89 1.63 -4.49 13.99
CA ARG A 89 0.93 -5.64 14.57
C ARG A 89 1.88 -6.82 14.81
N ASP A 90 2.76 -7.10 13.87
CA ASP A 90 3.77 -8.17 13.96
C ASP A 90 4.79 -7.91 15.08
N SER A 91 5.01 -6.64 15.43
CA SER A 91 5.85 -6.25 16.59
C SER A 91 5.13 -6.21 17.92
N GLY A 92 3.86 -6.61 17.97
CA GLY A 92 3.05 -6.61 19.18
C GLY A 92 2.39 -5.26 19.50
N TYR A 93 2.57 -4.24 18.67
CA TYR A 93 1.97 -2.91 18.84
C TYR A 93 0.62 -2.79 18.10
N SER A 94 -0.35 -3.63 18.46
CA SER A 94 -1.66 -3.66 17.77
C SER A 94 -2.48 -2.37 17.95
N ALA A 95 -2.31 -1.64 19.06
CA ALA A 95 -2.98 -0.35 19.26
C ALA A 95 -2.46 0.71 18.28
N LEU A 96 -1.15 0.76 18.06
CA LEU A 96 -0.51 1.66 17.11
C LEU A 96 -0.91 1.30 15.66
N ALA A 97 -0.95 0.00 15.34
CA ALA A 97 -1.43 -0.50 14.06
C ALA A 97 -2.86 0.01 13.74
N GLY A 98 -3.77 -0.06 14.71
CA GLY A 98 -5.14 0.44 14.55
C GLY A 98 -5.20 1.95 14.31
N GLN A 99 -4.36 2.74 14.98
CA GLN A 99 -4.29 4.19 14.75
C GLN A 99 -3.82 4.53 13.33
N VAL A 100 -2.82 3.81 12.82
CA VAL A 100 -2.33 3.97 11.44
C VAL A 100 -3.42 3.63 10.42
N GLU A 101 -4.18 2.56 10.65
CA GLU A 101 -5.26 2.14 9.75
C GLU A 101 -6.40 3.17 9.70
N VAL A 102 -6.79 3.72 10.86
CA VAL A 102 -7.80 4.79 10.94
C VAL A 102 -7.33 6.05 10.20
N PHE A 103 -6.07 6.45 10.42
CA PHE A 103 -5.48 7.59 9.72
C PHE A 103 -5.50 7.40 8.19
N GLY A 104 -5.16 6.20 7.72
CA GLY A 104 -5.22 5.85 6.31
C GLY A 104 -6.62 5.96 5.73
N LYS A 105 -7.64 5.43 6.42
CA LYS A 105 -9.05 5.51 6.00
C LYS A 105 -9.52 6.96 5.87
N ILE A 106 -9.18 7.80 6.85
CA ILE A 106 -9.51 9.23 6.82
C ILE A 106 -8.81 9.93 5.64
N THR A 107 -7.54 9.60 5.40
CA THR A 107 -6.77 10.16 4.28
C THR A 107 -7.37 9.79 2.92
N ILE A 108 -7.76 8.52 2.74
CA ILE A 108 -8.42 8.06 1.51
C ILE A 108 -9.76 8.79 1.31
N ALA A 109 -10.55 8.96 2.37
CA ALA A 109 -11.80 9.72 2.32
C ALA A 109 -11.56 11.17 1.89
N ALA A 110 -10.54 11.84 2.47
CA ALA A 110 -10.18 13.21 2.12
C ALA A 110 -9.71 13.35 0.65
N VAL A 111 -8.92 12.40 0.15
CA VAL A 111 -8.47 12.36 -1.25
C VAL A 111 -9.63 12.09 -2.22
N SER A 112 -10.72 11.50 -1.75
CA SER A 112 -11.91 11.20 -2.57
C SER A 112 -12.85 12.40 -2.74
N ILE A 113 -12.77 13.42 -1.88
CA ILE A 113 -13.58 14.65 -1.96
C ILE A 113 -13.53 15.31 -3.36
N PRO A 114 -12.34 15.59 -3.96
CA PRO A 114 -12.29 16.22 -5.28
C PRO A 114 -12.99 15.41 -6.39
N VAL A 115 -13.05 14.09 -6.26
CA VAL A 115 -13.78 13.23 -7.21
C VAL A 115 -15.27 13.49 -7.14
N VAL A 116 -15.80 13.56 -5.92
CA VAL A 116 -17.22 13.84 -5.69
C VAL A 116 -17.57 15.24 -6.20
N SER A 117 -16.72 16.24 -5.95
CA SER A 117 -16.91 17.60 -6.48
C SER A 117 -16.96 17.64 -8.01
N MET A 118 -16.04 16.95 -8.69
CA MET A 118 -16.05 16.87 -10.17
C MET A 118 -17.29 16.15 -10.71
N LEU A 119 -17.74 15.09 -10.04
CA LEU A 119 -18.96 14.38 -10.43
C LEU A 119 -20.18 15.29 -10.31
N LEU A 120 -20.29 16.06 -9.23
CA LEU A 120 -21.38 17.02 -9.05
C LEU A 120 -21.38 18.10 -10.14
N GLU A 121 -20.21 18.65 -10.47
CA GLU A 121 -20.07 19.66 -11.54
C GLU A 121 -20.44 19.07 -12.93
N THR A 122 -20.13 17.79 -13.16
CA THR A 122 -20.49 17.10 -14.41
C THR A 122 -22.00 16.87 -14.49
N VAL A 123 -22.65 16.50 -13.38
CA VAL A 123 -24.11 16.33 -13.31
C VAL A 123 -24.81 17.66 -13.54
N GLU A 124 -24.33 18.75 -12.92
CA GLU A 124 -24.86 20.11 -13.12
C GLU A 124 -24.83 20.51 -14.61
N LYS A 125 -23.67 20.35 -15.26
CA LYS A 125 -23.51 20.57 -16.71
C LYS A 125 -24.44 19.71 -17.57
N CYS A 126 -24.70 18.46 -17.19
CA CYS A 126 -25.60 17.57 -17.94
C CYS A 126 -27.08 17.90 -17.73
N VAL A 127 -27.45 18.41 -16.57
CA VAL A 127 -28.84 18.78 -16.22
C VAL A 127 -29.23 20.14 -16.82
N GLY A 128 -28.27 20.95 -17.26
CA GLY A 128 -28.52 22.16 -18.05
C GLY A 128 -28.87 23.39 -17.21
N TYR A 129 -28.37 23.46 -15.98
CA TYR A 129 -28.23 24.70 -15.22
C TYR A 129 -26.80 25.23 -15.31
#